data_AF-A0A8J3Y6R9-F1
#
_entry.id   AF-A0A8J3Y6R9-F1
#
_cell.length_a   1.000
_cell.length_b   1.000
_cell.length_c   1.000
_cell.angle_alpha   90.00
_cell.angle_beta   90.00
_cell.angle_gamma   90.00
#
_symmetry.space_group_name_H-M   'P 1'
#
loop_
_entity.id
_entity.type
_entity.pdbx_description
1 polymer ?
#
loop_
_entity_poly.entity_id
_entity_poly.type
_entity_poly.pdbx_seq_one_letter_code
_entity_poly.pdbx_strand_id
1 'polypeptide(L)'
;MVADTLTIGELAARSGVAPSALRYYERLGLIHATRTTGNQRRYRRTELRRVSFIRIAQQVGVSLEEIRDALASLPEGRTPNRADWARLSERWRARLDDRIALLEKLRDELTGCIGCGCLSMQTCKLYNPGDRLAAEGPGPRVLLAPRQ
;
A
#
# COMPACT_ATOMS: atom_id res chain seq x y z
N MET A 1 -25.55 -25.35 -9.61
CA MET A 1 -24.77 -24.37 -10.39
C MET A 1 -24.37 -23.22 -9.47
N VAL A 2 -23.09 -23.06 -9.17
CA VAL A 2 -22.62 -21.95 -8.32
C VAL A 2 -22.80 -20.67 -9.12
N ALA A 3 -23.53 -19.68 -8.60
CA ALA A 3 -23.64 -18.39 -9.26
C ALA A 3 -22.23 -17.83 -9.56
N ASP A 4 -21.95 -17.56 -10.84
CA ASP A 4 -20.66 -17.02 -11.31
C ASP A 4 -20.42 -15.57 -10.84
N THR A 5 -21.39 -15.01 -10.13
CA THR A 5 -21.34 -13.66 -9.59
C THR A 5 -21.70 -13.62 -8.10
N LEU A 6 -21.20 -12.59 -7.42
CA LEU A 6 -21.35 -12.31 -6.01
C LEU A 6 -22.09 -10.98 -5.83
N THR A 7 -22.93 -10.88 -4.81
CA THR A 7 -23.39 -9.61 -4.27
C THR A 7 -22.21 -8.84 -3.65
N ILE A 8 -22.42 -7.55 -3.39
CA ILE A 8 -21.42 -6.75 -2.65
C ILE A 8 -21.19 -7.29 -1.24
N GLY A 9 -22.22 -7.83 -0.58
CA GLY A 9 -22.12 -8.41 0.76
C GLY A 9 -21.25 -9.66 0.78
N GLU A 10 -21.46 -10.56 -0.18
CA GLU A 10 -20.64 -11.77 -0.34
C GLU A 10 -19.20 -11.42 -0.72
N LEU A 11 -18.99 -10.44 -1.62
CA LEU A 11 -17.65 -9.97 -1.96
C LEU A 11 -16.95 -9.36 -0.74
N ALA A 12 -17.66 -8.55 0.06
CA ALA A 12 -17.14 -7.94 1.28
C ALA A 12 -16.75 -8.99 2.32
N ALA A 13 -17.65 -9.92 2.63
CA ALA A 13 -17.42 -10.98 3.61
C ALA A 13 -16.21 -11.85 3.24
N ARG A 14 -16.06 -12.18 1.95
CA ARG A 14 -14.98 -13.05 1.47
C ARG A 14 -13.64 -12.35 1.27
N SER A 15 -13.64 -11.05 0.97
CA SER A 15 -12.41 -10.26 0.80
C SER A 15 -11.94 -9.58 2.10
N GLY A 16 -12.80 -9.54 3.12
CA GLY A 16 -12.57 -8.77 4.34
C GLY A 16 -12.50 -7.25 4.10
N VAL A 17 -13.10 -6.76 3.01
CA VAL A 17 -13.15 -5.33 2.65
C VAL A 17 -14.56 -4.80 2.86
N ALA A 18 -14.68 -3.63 3.48
CA ALA A 18 -15.97 -3.00 3.69
C ALA A 18 -16.69 -2.74 2.34
N PRO A 19 -18.03 -2.89 2.27
CA PRO A 19 -18.79 -2.57 1.05
C PRO A 19 -18.57 -1.15 0.52
N SER A 20 -18.33 -0.17 1.40
CA SER A 20 -18.00 1.21 1.01
C SER A 20 -16.69 1.30 0.23
N ALA A 21 -15.65 0.59 0.69
CA ALA A 21 -14.36 0.50 0.03
C ALA A 21 -14.45 -0.24 -1.31
N LEU A 22 -15.24 -1.33 -1.40
CA LEU A 22 -15.50 -1.99 -2.69
C LEU A 22 -16.16 -1.04 -3.69
N ARG A 23 -17.18 -0.27 -3.27
CA ARG A 23 -17.78 0.76 -4.14
C ARG A 23 -16.78 1.84 -4.53
N TYR A 24 -15.82 2.16 -3.66
CA TYR A 24 -14.78 3.12 -3.98
C TYR A 24 -13.80 2.57 -5.02
N TYR A 25 -13.35 1.32 -4.88
CA TYR A 25 -12.56 0.64 -5.90
C TYR A 25 -13.29 0.57 -7.24
N GLU A 26 -14.60 0.30 -7.24
CA GLU A 26 -15.42 0.29 -8.45
C GLU A 26 -15.45 1.68 -9.11
N ARG A 27 -15.62 2.77 -8.32
CA ARG A 27 -15.56 4.15 -8.85
C ARG A 27 -14.21 4.51 -9.46
N LEU A 28 -13.13 3.96 -8.92
CA LEU A 28 -11.78 4.15 -9.45
C LEU A 28 -11.47 3.22 -10.64
N GLY A 29 -12.41 2.39 -11.09
CA GLY A 29 -12.22 1.43 -12.17
C GLY A 29 -11.32 0.24 -11.80
N LEU A 30 -11.03 0.04 -10.52
CA LEU A 30 -10.15 -1.02 -10.05
C LEU A 30 -10.84 -2.39 -10.00
N ILE A 31 -12.17 -2.39 -9.84
CA ILE A 31 -13.03 -3.57 -9.91
C ILE A 31 -14.28 -3.25 -10.71
N HIS A 32 -14.94 -4.29 -11.24
CA HIS A 32 -16.12 -4.10 -12.08
C HIS A 32 -17.32 -4.92 -11.61
N ALA A 33 -18.50 -4.30 -11.63
CA ALA A 33 -19.77 -4.95 -11.39
C ALA A 33 -20.61 -4.94 -12.67
N THR A 34 -21.33 -6.02 -12.92
CA THR A 34 -22.51 -6.00 -13.79
C THR A 34 -23.74 -5.69 -12.96
N ARG A 35 -24.84 -5.31 -13.62
CA ARG A 35 -26.12 -5.07 -12.96
C ARG A 35 -27.14 -6.12 -13.40
N THR A 36 -27.96 -6.58 -12.46
CA THR A 36 -29.13 -7.40 -12.77
C THR A 36 -30.25 -6.54 -13.36
N THR A 37 -31.30 -7.20 -13.87
CA THR A 37 -32.55 -6.54 -14.28
C THR A 37 -33.17 -5.70 -13.17
N GLY A 38 -33.06 -6.14 -11.90
CA GLY A 38 -33.46 -5.38 -10.71
C GLY A 38 -32.44 -4.32 -10.26
N ASN A 39 -31.52 -3.89 -11.13
CA ASN A 39 -30.50 -2.87 -10.87
C ASN A 39 -29.53 -3.18 -9.71
N GLN A 40 -29.39 -4.45 -9.30
CA GLN A 40 -28.46 -4.86 -8.24
C GLN A 40 -27.07 -5.14 -8.81
N ARG A 41 -26.02 -4.69 -8.11
CA ARG A 41 -24.62 -4.97 -8.48
C ARG A 41 -24.27 -6.44 -8.26
N ARG A 42 -23.58 -7.02 -9.24
CA ARG A 42 -23.06 -8.39 -9.25
C ARG A 42 -21.61 -8.38 -9.72
N TYR A 43 -20.72 -8.94 -8.91
CA TYR A 43 -19.28 -9.00 -9.18
C TYR A 43 -18.89 -10.40 -9.61
N ARG A 44 -18.10 -10.55 -10.67
CA ARG A 44 -17.58 -11.88 -11.04
C ARG A 44 -16.69 -12.42 -9.92
N ARG A 45 -16.60 -13.74 -9.79
CA ARG A 45 -15.73 -14.35 -8.75
C ARG A 45 -14.25 -13.96 -8.91
N THR A 46 -13.81 -13.64 -10.13
CA THR A 46 -12.46 -13.13 -10.41
C THR A 46 -12.14 -11.82 -9.69
N GLU A 47 -13.16 -11.00 -9.39
CA GLU A 47 -12.98 -9.76 -8.64
C GLU A 47 -12.46 -10.00 -7.22
N LEU A 48 -12.66 -11.18 -6.63
CA LEU A 48 -12.02 -11.50 -5.34
C LEU A 48 -10.50 -11.51 -5.41
N ARG A 49 -9.95 -12.07 -6.50
CA ARG A 49 -8.49 -12.09 -6.71
C ARG A 49 -7.98 -10.67 -6.93
N ARG A 50 -8.76 -9.85 -7.65
CA ARG A 50 -8.46 -8.43 -7.88
C ARG A 50 -8.48 -7.61 -6.60
N VAL A 51 -9.49 -7.78 -5.75
CA VAL A 51 -9.56 -7.14 -4.43
C VAL A 51 -8.40 -7.60 -3.54
N SER A 52 -8.08 -8.90 -3.54
CA SER A 52 -6.95 -9.43 -2.75
C SER A 52 -5.62 -8.80 -3.21
N PHE A 53 -5.42 -8.66 -4.52
CA PHE A 53 -4.28 -7.97 -5.10
C PHE A 53 -4.19 -6.53 -4.61
N ILE A 54 -5.28 -5.77 -4.71
CA ILE A 54 -5.35 -4.37 -4.27
C ILE A 54 -4.99 -4.26 -2.79
N ARG A 55 -5.55 -5.13 -1.93
CA ARG A 55 -5.26 -5.11 -0.49
C ARG A 55 -3.78 -5.33 -0.17
N ILE A 56 -3.17 -6.34 -0.78
CA ILE A 56 -1.76 -6.66 -0.51
C ILE A 56 -0.88 -5.50 -1.01
N ALA A 57 -1.14 -4.97 -2.19
CA ALA A 57 -0.41 -3.82 -2.72
C ALA A 57 -0.51 -2.58 -1.81
N GLN A 58 -1.70 -2.28 -1.29
CA GLN A 58 -1.88 -1.19 -0.32
C GLN A 58 -1.11 -1.42 1.00
N GLN A 59 -1.02 -2.65 1.48
CA GLN A 59 -0.22 -2.98 2.68
C GLN A 59 1.28 -2.74 2.48
N VAL A 60 1.77 -2.88 1.24
CA VAL A 60 3.16 -2.57 0.84
C VAL A 60 3.38 -1.06 0.63
N GLY A 61 2.34 -0.24 0.78
CA GLY A 61 2.42 1.22 0.60
C GLY A 61 2.31 1.66 -0.86
N VAL A 62 1.69 0.84 -1.72
CA VAL A 62 1.37 1.22 -3.09
C VAL A 62 0.04 1.98 -3.11
N SER A 63 0.03 3.14 -3.76
CA SER A 63 -1.16 3.97 -3.88
C SER A 63 -2.21 3.31 -4.82
N LEU A 64 -3.48 3.69 -4.66
CA LEU A 64 -4.55 3.18 -5.54
C LEU A 64 -4.36 3.60 -7.00
N GLU A 65 -3.72 4.74 -7.23
CA GLU A 65 -3.35 5.22 -8.56
C GLU A 65 -2.30 4.31 -9.21
N GLU A 66 -1.19 4.02 -8.50
CA GLU A 66 -0.18 3.08 -9.00
C GLU A 66 -0.74 1.68 -9.22
N ILE A 67 -1.67 1.23 -8.36
CA ILE A 67 -2.36 -0.05 -8.53
C ILE A 67 -3.22 -0.02 -9.78
N ARG A 68 -3.95 1.08 -10.04
CA ARG A 68 -4.77 1.24 -11.25
C ARG A 68 -3.90 1.16 -12.50
N ASP A 69 -2.79 1.87 -12.52
CA ASP A 69 -1.88 1.91 -13.68
C ASP A 69 -1.22 0.54 -13.90
N ALA A 70 -0.83 -0.15 -12.82
CA ALA A 70 -0.36 -1.53 -12.85
C ALA A 70 -1.40 -2.49 -13.44
N LEU A 71 -2.67 -2.38 -13.03
CA LEU A 71 -3.76 -3.22 -13.55
C LEU A 71 -4.10 -2.87 -15.01
N ALA A 72 -4.00 -1.61 -15.41
CA ALA A 72 -4.22 -1.15 -16.78
C ALA A 72 -3.15 -1.68 -17.75
N SER A 73 -1.94 -1.96 -17.26
CA SER A 73 -0.88 -2.57 -18.07
C SER A 73 -1.11 -4.05 -18.43
N LEU A 74 -2.16 -4.67 -17.88
CA LEU A 74 -2.46 -6.08 -18.14
C LEU A 74 -3.26 -6.26 -19.44
N PRO A 75 -2.97 -7.32 -20.22
CA PRO A 75 -3.71 -7.61 -21.43
C PRO A 75 -5.22 -7.69 -21.17
N GLU A 76 -6.01 -7.00 -22.00
CA GLU A 76 -7.48 -7.02 -21.95
C GLU A 76 -8.10 -6.58 -20.60
N GLY A 77 -7.33 -5.87 -19.76
CA GLY A 77 -7.81 -5.46 -18.43
C GLY A 77 -8.18 -6.65 -17.54
N ARG A 78 -7.61 -7.84 -17.80
CA ARG A 78 -7.91 -9.06 -17.04
C ARG A 78 -7.40 -8.98 -15.61
N THR A 79 -7.88 -9.89 -14.77
CA THR A 79 -7.35 -10.06 -13.41
C THR A 79 -5.89 -10.57 -13.45
N PRO A 80 -4.99 -10.06 -12.60
CA PRO A 80 -3.61 -10.54 -12.51
C PRO A 80 -3.53 -12.05 -12.25
N ASN A 81 -2.66 -12.73 -12.99
CA ASN A 81 -2.28 -14.10 -12.71
C ASN A 81 -0.96 -14.15 -11.90
N ARG A 82 -0.42 -15.34 -11.66
CA ARG A 82 0.83 -15.51 -10.89
C ARG A 82 2.03 -14.81 -11.54
N ALA A 83 2.16 -14.87 -12.87
CA ALA A 83 3.26 -14.24 -13.59
C ALA A 83 3.15 -12.72 -13.57
N ASP A 84 1.93 -12.17 -13.67
CA ASP A 84 1.71 -10.74 -13.49
C ASP A 84 2.01 -10.29 -12.07
N TRP A 85 1.61 -11.08 -11.07
CA TRP A 85 1.95 -10.80 -9.68
C TRP A 85 3.46 -10.67 -9.50
N ALA A 86 4.24 -11.65 -9.97
CA ALA A 86 5.70 -11.62 -9.87
C ALA A 86 6.28 -10.36 -10.51
N ARG A 87 5.86 -10.03 -11.75
CA ARG A 87 6.33 -8.85 -12.49
C ARG A 87 5.95 -7.53 -11.81
N LEU A 88 4.70 -7.40 -11.35
CA LEU A 88 4.21 -6.18 -10.69
C LEU A 88 4.84 -6.02 -9.30
N SER A 89 5.00 -7.12 -8.56
CA SER A 89 5.64 -7.12 -7.25
C SER A 89 7.11 -6.71 -7.31
N GLU A 90 7.82 -7.01 -8.40
CA GLU A 90 9.22 -6.60 -8.56
C GLU A 90 9.37 -5.07 -8.58
N ARG A 91 8.40 -4.36 -9.15
CA ARG A 91 8.38 -2.89 -9.13
C ARG A 91 8.19 -2.32 -7.73
N TRP A 92 7.59 -3.09 -6.83
CA TRP A 92 7.30 -2.66 -5.46
C TRP A 92 8.30 -3.21 -4.44
N ARG A 93 9.11 -4.20 -4.84
CA ARG A 93 10.13 -4.82 -4.00
C ARG A 93 11.10 -3.79 -3.44
N ALA A 94 11.63 -2.90 -4.28
CA ALA A 94 12.54 -1.83 -3.82
C ALA A 94 11.89 -0.95 -2.73
N ARG A 95 10.62 -0.57 -2.90
CA ARG A 95 9.87 0.20 -1.89
C ARG A 95 9.63 -0.59 -0.60
N LEU A 96 9.35 -1.89 -0.71
CA LEU A 96 9.21 -2.78 0.44
C LEU A 96 10.54 -2.85 1.21
N ASP A 97 11.65 -3.04 0.51
CA ASP A 97 12.99 -3.13 1.09
C ASP A 97 13.38 -1.81 1.77
N ASP A 98 13.11 -0.66 1.16
CA ASP A 98 13.30 0.66 1.77
C ASP A 98 12.47 0.81 3.06
N ARG A 99 11.22 0.33 3.03
CA ARG A 99 10.31 0.37 4.19
C ARG A 99 10.82 -0.54 5.30
N ILE A 100 11.30 -1.74 4.97
CA ILE A 100 11.88 -2.68 5.93
C ILE A 100 13.11 -2.06 6.56
N ALA A 101 14.05 -1.54 5.76
CA ALA A 101 15.27 -0.91 6.27
C ALA A 101 14.96 0.27 7.22
N LEU A 102 13.96 1.10 6.89
CA LEU A 102 13.51 2.16 7.77
C LEU A 102 12.86 1.63 9.05
N LEU A 103 12.03 0.58 8.97
CA LEU A 103 11.38 -0.01 10.14
C LEU A 103 12.38 -0.73 11.06
N GLU A 104 13.40 -1.38 10.52
CA GLU A 104 14.49 -1.98 11.27
C GLU A 104 15.33 -0.92 11.95
N LYS A 105 15.71 0.14 11.22
CA LYS A 105 16.39 1.30 11.80
C LYS A 105 15.57 1.92 12.92
N LEU A 106 14.28 2.12 12.71
CA LEU A 106 13.38 2.61 13.74
C LEU A 106 13.31 1.65 14.91
N ARG A 107 13.15 0.34 14.72
CA ARG A 107 13.11 -0.66 15.80
C ARG A 107 14.38 -0.60 16.66
N ASP A 108 15.54 -0.53 16.01
CA ASP A 108 16.84 -0.62 16.67
C ASP A 108 17.27 0.72 17.29
N GLU A 109 16.85 1.84 16.70
CA GLU A 109 17.18 3.20 17.12
C GLU A 109 16.01 3.92 17.83
N LEU A 110 14.85 3.26 18.06
CA LEU A 110 13.64 3.88 18.65
C LEU A 110 13.89 4.38 20.08
N THR A 111 14.85 3.74 20.77
CA THR A 111 15.31 4.13 22.10
C THR A 111 16.35 5.25 22.06
N GLY A 112 16.78 5.66 20.86
CA GLY A 112 17.50 6.88 20.55
C GLY A 112 16.56 7.92 19.94
N CYS A 113 17.06 9.12 19.69
CA CYS A 113 16.20 10.22 19.28
C CYS A 113 15.80 10.21 17.82
N ILE A 114 14.56 10.60 17.64
CA ILE A 114 13.84 10.59 16.39
C ILE A 114 14.24 11.76 15.47
N GLY A 115 14.86 12.83 16.00
CA GLY A 115 15.17 14.05 15.23
C GLY A 115 16.64 14.46 15.17
N CYS A 116 17.38 14.31 16.28
CA CYS A 116 18.75 14.85 16.45
C CYS A 116 19.74 13.89 17.14
N GLY A 117 19.26 12.90 17.90
CA GLY A 117 20.06 11.99 18.77
C GLY A 117 19.72 12.06 20.27
N CYS A 118 18.95 13.05 20.73
CA CYS A 118 18.44 13.17 22.09
C CYS A 118 16.92 12.88 22.37
N LEU A 119 16.54 11.84 23.10
CA LEU A 119 15.15 11.74 23.64
C LEU A 119 14.89 12.73 24.81
N SER A 120 15.64 13.82 24.87
CA SER A 120 15.65 14.82 25.94
C SER A 120 16.27 16.13 25.43
N MET A 121 15.67 17.27 25.74
CA MET A 121 16.27 18.59 25.47
C MET A 121 17.64 18.78 26.14
N GLN A 122 17.91 18.06 27.25
CA GLN A 122 19.23 18.07 27.90
C GLN A 122 20.27 17.28 27.09
N THR A 123 19.84 16.20 26.42
CA THR A 123 20.70 15.33 25.61
C THR A 123 20.94 15.91 24.20
N CYS A 124 20.14 16.90 23.76
CA CYS A 124 20.17 17.50 22.41
C CYS A 124 21.50 18.17 22.07
N LYS A 125 22.06 18.90 23.04
CA LYS A 125 23.37 19.51 22.90
C LYS A 125 24.50 18.49 22.72
N LEU A 126 24.31 17.24 23.14
CA LEU A 126 25.32 16.18 23.03
C LEU A 126 25.38 15.60 21.61
N TYR A 127 24.23 15.35 20.98
CA TYR A 127 24.14 14.65 19.69
C TYR A 127 24.03 15.56 18.46
N ASN A 128 23.42 16.74 18.57
CA ASN A 128 23.35 17.75 17.49
C ASN A 128 23.67 19.15 18.06
N PRO A 129 24.90 19.40 18.51
CA PRO A 129 25.27 20.68 19.11
C PRO A 129 25.08 21.83 18.12
N GLY A 130 24.22 22.79 18.49
CA GLY A 130 23.95 23.96 17.65
C GLY A 130 23.17 23.66 16.39
N ASP A 131 22.42 22.55 16.35
CA ASP A 131 21.55 22.17 15.23
C ASP A 131 22.26 22.08 13.87
N ARG A 132 23.50 21.56 13.86
CA ARG A 132 24.31 21.43 12.64
C ARG A 132 23.62 20.62 11.53
N LEU A 133 22.82 19.62 11.91
CA LEU A 133 22.11 18.78 10.95
C LEU A 133 21.06 19.57 10.13
N ALA A 134 20.61 20.74 10.58
CA ALA A 134 19.72 21.59 9.78
C ALA A 134 20.35 22.04 8.45
N ALA A 135 21.69 22.09 8.38
CA ALA A 135 22.41 22.40 7.14
C ALA A 135 22.24 21.31 6.06
N GLU A 136 21.86 20.08 6.45
CA GLU A 136 21.65 18.96 5.52
C GLU A 136 20.20 18.89 5.00
N GLY A 137 19.31 19.76 5.49
CA GLY A 137 17.94 19.89 5.02
C GLY A 137 16.89 19.76 6.13
N PRO A 138 15.60 19.83 5.78
CA PRO A 138 14.52 19.77 6.76
C PRO A 138 14.32 18.36 7.30
N GLY A 139 13.73 18.28 8.50
CA GLY A 139 13.26 17.05 9.11
C GLY A 139 14.33 16.25 9.87
N PRO A 140 13.97 15.05 10.35
CA PRO A 140 14.83 14.22 11.18
C PRO A 140 15.97 13.58 10.39
N ARG A 141 17.11 14.27 10.29
CA ARG A 141 18.25 13.88 9.45
C ARG A 141 18.86 12.55 9.85
N VAL A 142 18.98 12.28 11.15
CA VAL A 142 19.57 11.03 11.64
C VAL A 142 18.77 9.81 11.18
N LEU A 143 17.43 9.87 11.23
CA LEU A 143 16.58 8.73 10.87
C LEU A 143 16.24 8.67 9.38
N LEU A 144 15.88 9.79 8.75
CA LEU A 144 15.28 9.82 7.42
C LEU A 144 16.22 10.28 6.29
N ALA A 145 17.47 10.65 6.57
CA ALA A 145 18.41 10.94 5.50
C ALA A 145 18.74 9.65 4.71
N PRO A 146 18.80 9.71 3.37
CA PRO A 146 19.27 8.57 2.57
C PRO A 146 20.72 8.23 2.94
N ARG A 147 21.05 6.94 3.06
CA ARG A 147 22.44 6.49 3.23
C ARG A 147 23.22 6.85 1.96
N GLN A 148 24.35 7.54 2.13
CA GLN A 148 25.37 7.68 1.08
C GLN A 148 26.07 6.34 0.87
#